data_AF-A0A809YP38-F1
#
_entry.id   AF-A0A809YP38-F1
#
_cell.length_a   1.000
_cell.length_b   1.000
_cell.length_c   1.000
_cell.angle_alpha   90.00
_cell.angle_beta   90.00
_cell.angle_gamma   90.00
#
_symmetry.space_group_name_H-M   'P 1'
#
loop_
_entity.id
_entity.type
_entity.pdbx_description
1 polymer ?
#
loop_
_entity_poly.entity_id
_entity_poly.type
_entity_poly.pdbx_seq_one_letter_code
_entity_poly.pdbx_strand_id
1 'polypeptide(L)'
;MEIKRGKPSVFEKRKKFILEKVDQARSLADRVAKEPKGTNFDVSWAKSIEWRVVSPFVEFAWLIDEPLYDEAGMPRVLQVHELLDHLTDGRVPTEGMIPMIKELRGVELQGNWY
;
A
#
# COMPACT_ATOMS: atom_id res chain seq x y z
N MET A 1 -20.54 -6.08 21.82
CA MET A 1 -19.25 -5.39 21.71
C MET A 1 -19.43 -4.28 20.69
N GLU A 2 -19.50 -3.03 21.15
CA GLU A 2 -19.89 -1.89 20.33
C GLU A 2 -18.67 -1.41 19.52
N ILE A 3 -18.68 -1.64 18.20
CA ILE A 3 -17.64 -1.10 17.31
C ILE A 3 -17.90 0.40 17.20
N LYS A 4 -17.16 1.21 17.97
CA LYS A 4 -17.12 2.67 17.80
C LYS A 4 -16.61 2.99 16.39
N ARG A 5 -17.51 3.03 15.40
CA ARG A 5 -17.23 3.54 14.06
C ARG A 5 -16.75 4.98 14.22
N GLY A 6 -15.48 5.23 13.88
CA GLY A 6 -14.91 6.58 13.91
C GLY A 6 -15.75 7.55 13.06
N LYS A 7 -15.69 8.85 13.37
CA LYS A 7 -16.39 9.89 12.60
C LYS A 7 -16.01 9.75 11.10
N PRO A 8 -16.96 9.75 10.16
CA PRO A 8 -16.67 9.64 8.72
C PRO A 8 -15.64 10.68 8.21
N SER A 9 -15.62 11.88 8.80
CA SER A 9 -14.64 12.91 8.48
C SER A 9 -13.18 12.56 8.86
N VAL A 10 -12.98 11.68 9.85
CA VAL A 10 -11.65 11.17 10.22
C VAL A 10 -11.19 10.12 9.21
N PHE A 11 -12.12 9.31 8.72
CA PHE A 11 -11.87 8.31 7.69
C PHE A 11 -11.36 8.95 6.39
N GLU A 12 -12.08 9.94 5.87
CA GLU A 12 -11.71 10.67 4.65
C GLU A 12 -10.36 11.38 4.78
N LYS A 13 -10.08 11.98 5.94
CA LYS A 13 -8.77 12.61 6.20
C LYS A 13 -7.62 11.61 6.16
N ARG A 14 -7.80 10.43 6.76
CA ARG A 14 -6.76 9.38 6.76
C ARG A 14 -6.56 8.79 5.37
N LYS A 15 -7.65 8.58 4.62
CA LYS A 15 -7.58 8.13 3.22
C LYS A 15 -6.80 9.13 2.36
N LYS A 16 -7.16 10.41 2.42
CA LYS A 16 -6.45 11.47 1.69
C LYS A 16 -4.96 11.51 2.04
N PHE A 17 -4.64 11.42 3.34
CA PHE A 17 -3.25 11.40 3.80
C PHE A 17 -2.45 10.22 3.21
N ILE A 18 -3.03 9.02 3.16
CA ILE A 18 -2.36 7.84 2.59
C ILE A 18 -2.12 8.04 1.09
N LEU A 19 -3.12 8.51 0.34
CA LEU A 19 -2.99 8.74 -1.10
C LEU A 19 -1.89 9.77 -1.41
N GLU A 20 -1.84 10.87 -0.68
CA GLU A 20 -0.78 11.87 -0.82
C GLU A 20 0.62 11.27 -0.56
N LYS A 21 0.74 10.32 0.38
CA LYS A 21 2.01 9.64 0.67
C LYS A 21 2.39 8.64 -0.41
N VAL A 22 1.43 7.93 -0.98
CA VAL A 22 1.64 7.02 -2.11
C VAL A 22 2.11 7.81 -3.33
N ASP A 23 1.47 8.93 -3.64
CA ASP A 23 1.88 9.80 -4.75
C ASP A 23 3.28 10.40 -4.53
N GLN A 24 3.61 10.80 -3.30
CA GLN A 24 4.96 11.25 -2.94
C GLN A 24 6.00 10.15 -3.14
N ALA A 25 5.73 8.93 -2.67
CA ALA A 25 6.66 7.82 -2.82
C ALA A 25 6.85 7.42 -4.29
N ARG A 26 5.76 7.37 -5.06
CA ARG A 26 5.79 7.11 -6.50
C ARG A 26 6.61 8.16 -7.24
N SER A 27 6.32 9.44 -7.03
CA SER A 27 7.03 10.54 -7.72
C SER A 27 8.51 10.58 -7.37
N LEU A 28 8.89 10.23 -6.13
CA LEU A 28 10.29 10.08 -5.76
C LEU A 28 10.95 8.92 -6.49
N ALA A 29 10.30 7.75 -6.56
CA ALA A 29 10.81 6.60 -7.30
C ALA A 29 10.98 6.92 -8.80
N ASP A 30 10.00 7.57 -9.42
CA ASP A 30 10.04 8.01 -10.82
C ASP A 30 11.19 9.00 -11.06
N ARG A 31 11.44 9.91 -10.11
CA ARG A 31 12.56 10.86 -10.20
C ARG A 31 13.89 10.15 -10.08
N VAL A 32 14.06 9.27 -9.10
CA VAL A 32 15.30 8.52 -8.89
C VAL A 32 15.58 7.57 -10.07
N ALA A 33 14.54 7.02 -10.70
CA ALA A 33 14.69 6.23 -11.93
C ALA A 33 15.24 7.05 -13.11
N LYS A 34 14.82 8.31 -13.24
CA LYS A 34 15.29 9.23 -14.29
C LYS A 34 16.66 9.84 -13.97
N GLU A 35 16.90 10.13 -12.70
CA GLU A 35 18.08 10.81 -12.16
C GLU A 35 18.71 9.92 -11.07
N PRO A 36 19.44 8.85 -11.46
CA PRO A 36 19.94 7.86 -10.49
C PRO A 36 21.13 8.38 -9.65
N LYS A 37 21.61 9.59 -9.92
CA LYS A 37 22.70 10.24 -9.18
C LYS A 37 22.27 11.62 -8.71
N GLY A 38 22.51 11.93 -7.45
CA GLY A 38 22.32 13.24 -6.85
C GLY A 38 23.45 13.56 -5.88
N THR A 39 23.34 14.71 -5.19
CA THR A 39 24.39 15.18 -4.27
C THR A 39 24.70 14.18 -3.15
N ASN A 40 23.70 13.42 -2.69
CA ASN A 40 23.81 12.54 -1.52
C ASN A 40 23.44 11.08 -1.81
N PHE A 41 23.27 10.69 -3.08
CA PHE A 41 22.92 9.32 -3.44
C PHE A 41 23.44 8.96 -4.84
N ASP A 42 23.84 7.70 -5.01
CA ASP A 42 24.10 7.09 -6.31
C ASP A 42 23.48 5.69 -6.30
N VAL A 43 22.40 5.53 -7.06
CA VAL A 43 21.70 4.27 -7.25
C VAL A 43 21.79 3.79 -8.69
N SER A 44 22.78 4.26 -9.46
CA SER A 44 23.00 3.80 -10.83
C SER A 44 23.34 2.31 -10.94
N TRP A 45 23.70 1.68 -9.82
CA TRP A 45 23.89 0.24 -9.69
C TRP A 45 22.57 -0.55 -9.58
N ALA A 46 21.47 0.11 -9.21
CA ALA A 46 20.19 -0.55 -8.97
C ALA A 46 19.51 -0.92 -10.29
N LYS A 47 19.05 -2.17 -10.38
CA LYS A 47 18.33 -2.69 -11.57
C LYS A 47 16.84 -2.33 -11.56
N SER A 48 16.30 -2.06 -10.38
CA SER A 48 14.91 -1.71 -10.16
C SER A 48 14.81 -0.82 -8.92
N ILE A 49 13.76 -0.01 -8.85
CA ILE A 49 13.43 0.81 -7.69
C ILE A 49 12.11 0.33 -7.15
N GLU A 50 12.16 -0.25 -5.96
CA GLU A 50 10.98 -0.64 -5.22
C GLU A 50 10.70 0.39 -4.13
N TRP A 51 9.42 0.70 -3.92
CA TRP A 51 8.99 1.68 -2.94
C TRP A 51 7.73 1.21 -2.22
N ARG A 52 7.67 1.53 -0.93
CA ARG A 52 6.55 1.27 -0.02
C ARG A 52 6.33 2.48 0.88
N VAL A 53 5.11 2.68 1.35
CA VAL A 53 4.72 3.67 2.34
C VAL A 53 4.47 2.96 3.66
N VAL A 54 5.15 3.38 4.72
CA VAL A 54 4.91 2.84 6.06
C VAL A 54 3.84 3.68 6.76
N SER A 55 2.80 3.05 7.27
CA SER A 55 1.69 3.74 7.94
C SER A 55 1.06 2.86 9.03
N PRO A 56 0.63 3.44 10.17
CA PRO A 56 -0.18 2.72 11.15
C PRO A 56 -1.64 2.51 10.69
N PHE A 57 -2.02 3.07 9.53
CA PHE A 57 -3.37 3.11 8.99
C PHE A 57 -3.53 2.16 7.78
N VAL A 58 -2.95 0.97 7.86
CA VAL A 58 -2.99 -0.04 6.75
C VAL A 58 -4.39 -0.54 6.46
N GLU A 59 -5.29 -0.52 7.45
CA GLU A 59 -6.70 -0.94 7.31
C GLU A 59 -7.50 -0.08 6.33
N PHE A 60 -6.95 1.06 5.89
CA PHE A 60 -7.57 1.93 4.90
C PHE A 60 -6.98 1.77 3.49
N ALA A 61 -5.91 0.97 3.33
CA ALA A 61 -5.32 0.66 2.02
C ALA A 61 -6.10 -0.42 1.24
N TRP A 62 -7.19 -0.95 1.82
CA TRP A 62 -8.02 -2.00 1.23
C TRP A 62 -9.26 -1.48 0.50
N LEU A 63 -9.60 -0.21 0.68
CA LEU A 63 -10.75 0.43 0.07
C LEU A 63 -10.26 1.46 -0.95
N ILE A 64 -10.28 1.04 -2.24
CA ILE A 64 -10.23 1.86 -3.48
C ILE A 64 -8.84 1.95 -4.17
N ASP A 65 -8.80 1.33 -5.36
CA ASP A 65 -7.98 1.59 -6.58
C ASP A 65 -6.53 1.07 -6.73
N GLU A 66 -6.11 1.00 -8.00
CA GLU A 66 -4.85 0.44 -8.53
C GLU A 66 -3.50 0.98 -8.00
N PRO A 67 -3.35 2.17 -7.35
CA PRO A 67 -2.02 2.59 -6.90
C PRO A 67 -1.59 2.01 -5.53
N LEU A 68 -2.48 1.31 -4.83
CA LEU A 68 -2.20 0.76 -3.49
C LEU A 68 -1.53 -0.62 -3.52
N TYR A 69 -1.46 -1.23 -4.70
CA TYR A 69 -0.76 -2.48 -4.94
C TYR A 69 0.26 -2.27 -6.06
N ASP A 70 1.31 -3.08 -6.08
CA ASP A 70 2.21 -3.14 -7.23
C ASP A 70 1.75 -4.18 -8.27
N GLU A 71 2.51 -4.28 -9.35
CA GLU A 71 2.25 -5.21 -10.46
C GLU A 71 2.27 -6.69 -10.03
N ALA A 72 2.96 -7.01 -8.92
CA ALA A 72 2.99 -8.36 -8.34
C ALA A 72 1.80 -8.62 -7.40
N GLY A 73 0.91 -7.65 -7.20
CA GLY A 73 -0.23 -7.75 -6.29
C GLY A 73 0.16 -7.54 -4.82
N MET A 74 1.32 -6.93 -4.56
CA MET A 74 1.80 -6.66 -3.20
C MET A 74 1.37 -5.27 -2.73
N PRO A 75 0.94 -5.13 -1.46
CA PRO A 75 0.53 -3.84 -0.93
C PRO A 75 1.70 -2.83 -0.93
N ARG A 76 1.42 -1.61 -1.36
CA ARG A 76 2.32 -0.46 -1.31
C ARG A 76 2.32 0.20 0.07
N VAL A 77 1.26 0.00 0.86
CA VAL A 77 1.13 0.56 2.21
C VAL A 77 1.27 -0.57 3.22
N LEU A 78 2.28 -0.49 4.08
CA LEU A 78 2.65 -1.52 5.04
C LEU A 78 2.76 -0.94 6.45
N GLN A 79 2.59 -1.79 7.47
CA GLN A 79 3.08 -1.52 8.80
C GLN A 79 4.60 -1.70 8.86
N VAL A 80 5.23 -1.16 9.91
CA VAL A 80 6.69 -1.27 10.09
C VAL A 80 7.13 -2.73 10.11
N HIS A 81 6.42 -3.61 10.84
CA HIS A 81 6.79 -5.02 10.93
C HIS A 81 6.63 -5.73 9.58
N GLU A 82 5.55 -5.45 8.84
CA GLU A 82 5.34 -5.99 7.50
C GLU A 82 6.42 -5.53 6.52
N LEU A 83 6.90 -4.29 6.63
CA LEU A 83 8.04 -3.83 5.83
C LEU A 83 9.33 -4.57 6.19
N LEU A 84 9.58 -4.79 7.48
CA LEU A 84 10.76 -5.54 7.93
C LEU A 84 10.72 -6.96 7.38
N ASP A 85 9.60 -7.67 7.51
CA ASP A 85 9.41 -9.01 6.96
C ASP A 85 9.63 -9.03 5.44
N HIS A 86 9.08 -8.04 4.72
CA HIS A 86 9.27 -7.89 3.28
C HIS A 86 10.75 -7.73 2.88
N LEU A 87 11.52 -6.97 3.67
CA LEU A 87 12.94 -6.72 3.40
C LEU A 87 13.85 -7.88 3.83
N THR A 88 13.48 -8.65 4.85
CA THR A 88 14.35 -9.71 5.41
C THR A 88 14.08 -11.09 4.80
N ASP A 89 12.82 -11.41 4.50
CA ASP A 89 12.45 -12.79 4.18
C ASP A 89 12.22 -13.01 2.69
N GLY A 90 12.08 -11.95 1.88
CA GLY A 90 11.59 -12.06 0.49
C GLY A 90 10.23 -12.75 0.39
N ARG A 91 9.56 -12.96 1.54
CA ARG A 91 8.23 -13.55 1.68
C ARG A 91 7.25 -12.45 2.00
N VAL A 92 6.17 -12.51 1.25
CA VAL A 92 5.02 -11.61 1.28
C VAL A 92 4.52 -11.42 2.72
N PRO A 93 4.34 -10.18 3.22
CA PRO A 93 3.55 -9.98 4.42
C PRO A 93 2.10 -10.32 4.07
N THR A 94 1.53 -11.26 4.83
CA THR A 94 0.13 -11.70 4.86
C THR A 94 -0.34 -12.74 3.80
N GLU A 95 0.23 -13.94 3.85
CA GLU A 95 -0.52 -15.16 3.45
C GLU A 95 -1.89 -15.28 4.17
N GLY A 96 -2.09 -14.56 5.28
CA GLY A 96 -3.36 -14.50 6.00
C GLY A 96 -4.51 -13.71 5.36
N MET A 97 -4.30 -12.92 4.29
CA MET A 97 -5.38 -12.14 3.65
C MET A 97 -5.53 -12.34 2.12
N ILE A 98 -4.53 -12.91 1.45
CA ILE A 98 -4.58 -13.16 -0.01
C ILE A 98 -5.68 -14.17 -0.43
N PRO A 99 -6.03 -15.23 0.35
CA PRO A 99 -7.10 -16.15 -0.06
C PRO A 99 -8.48 -15.49 -0.12
N MET A 100 -8.72 -14.48 0.73
CA MET A 100 -10.04 -13.83 0.82
C MET A 100 -10.32 -12.90 -0.37
N ILE A 101 -9.28 -12.34 -1.01
CA ILE A 101 -9.44 -11.39 -2.12
C ILE A 101 -9.78 -12.10 -3.44
N LYS A 102 -9.29 -13.33 -3.66
CA LYS A 102 -9.71 -14.14 -4.82
C LYS A 102 -11.15 -14.64 -4.68
N GLU A 103 -11.58 -15.03 -3.47
CA GLU A 103 -12.99 -15.36 -3.21
C GLU A 103 -13.91 -14.14 -3.37
N LEU A 104 -13.51 -12.96 -2.86
CA LEU A 104 -14.32 -11.74 -2.97
C LEU A 104 -14.45 -11.19 -4.41
N ARG A 105 -13.50 -11.48 -5.31
CA ARG A 105 -13.61 -11.11 -6.74
C ARG A 105 -14.51 -12.05 -7.56
N GLY A 106 -14.84 -13.23 -7.04
CA GLY A 106 -15.71 -14.21 -7.70
C GLY A 106 -17.16 -14.20 -7.20
N VAL A 107 -17.47 -13.46 -6.14
CA VAL A 107 -18.83 -13.32 -5.62
C VAL A 107 -19.38 -11.99 -6.13
N GLU A 108 -20.27 -12.05 -7.12
CA GLU A 108 -21.19 -10.94 -7.40
C GLU A 108 -21.85 -10.53 -6.08
N LEU A 109 -21.59 -9.30 -5.62
CA LEU A 109 -22.29 -8.73 -4.48
C LEU A 109 -23.74 -8.46 -4.86
N GLN A 110 -24.56 -9.51 -4.91
CA GLN A 110 -26.00 -9.41 -4.83
C GLN A 110 -26.37 -9.08 -3.38
N GLY A 111 -26.36 -7.79 -3.07
CA GLY A 111 -26.91 -7.25 -1.84
C GLY A 111 -27.78 -6.04 -2.15
N ASN A 112 -29.09 -6.16 -1.93
CA ASN A 112 -29.98 -5.01 -1.91
C ASN A 112 -29.69 -4.20 -0.65
N TRP A 113 -29.23 -2.96 -0.84
CA TRP A 113 -28.98 -2.02 0.25
C TRP A 113 -30.28 -1.23 0.51
N TYR A 114 -30.91 -1.48 1.67
CA TYR A 114 -31.98 -0.64 2.23
C TYR A 114 -31.40 0.42 3.17
#